data_AF-A0A7G9S042-F1
#
_entry.id   AF-A0A7G9S042-F1
#
_cell.length_a   1.000
_cell.length_b   1.000
_cell.length_c   1.000
_cell.angle_alpha   90.00
_cell.angle_beta   90.00
_cell.angle_gamma   90.00
#
_symmetry.space_group_name_H-M   'P 1'
#
loop_
_entity.id
_entity.type
_entity.pdbx_description
1 polymer ?
#
loop_
_entity_poly.entity_id
_entity_poly.type
_entity_poly.pdbx_seq_one_letter_code
_entity_poly.pdbx_strand_id
1 'polypeptide(L)'
;MNTHEYLKYYRELNGFTQEEIADKLYVTRQAVSKWERGESYPELENIILLSDLYDISIDQLVRGAQYLKKPFKIGERNPKLFILGTLGIGILYAITFGRFIAPWYSIGVFIFMTLMLFSMGKQGGIVINKNNLTIIEYKSFLEKIKSTFNGSRYSQTYRYDDVIKVKIVYAAYHRISPMDLKPDLFQFQVFTSDGRVFKQDMDSYVTEHFPIICDFLVKKDIDVEDSNNIIQLIVLGENIYDAMHPESR
;
A
#
# COMPACT_ATOMS: atom_id res chain seq x y z
N MET A 1 -8.22 17.83 -11.02
CA MET A 1 -9.60 18.16 -10.67
C MET A 1 -9.60 19.27 -9.62
N ASN A 2 -10.51 20.23 -9.72
CA ASN A 2 -10.73 21.29 -8.72
C ASN A 2 -11.75 20.83 -7.65
N THR A 3 -11.78 21.50 -6.49
CA THR A 3 -12.68 21.16 -5.37
C THR A 3 -14.15 20.99 -5.75
N HIS A 4 -14.68 21.84 -6.65
CA HIS A 4 -16.07 21.76 -7.10
C HIS A 4 -16.38 20.52 -7.96
N GLU A 5 -15.39 20.02 -8.71
CA GLU A 5 -15.52 18.80 -9.51
C GLU A 5 -15.60 17.57 -8.60
N TYR A 6 -14.91 17.58 -7.46
CA TYR A 6 -14.99 16.50 -6.46
C TYR A 6 -16.36 16.44 -5.77
N LEU A 7 -16.95 17.59 -5.44
CA LEU A 7 -18.32 17.64 -4.89
C LEU A 7 -19.32 16.96 -5.81
N LYS A 8 -19.27 17.30 -7.10
CA LYS A 8 -20.13 16.70 -8.12
C LYS A 8 -19.84 15.20 -8.29
N TYR A 9 -18.56 14.83 -8.35
CA TYR A 9 -18.12 13.45 -8.51
C TYR A 9 -18.63 12.54 -7.37
N TYR A 10 -18.43 12.94 -6.11
CA TYR A 10 -18.88 12.14 -4.97
C TYR A 10 -20.40 12.09 -4.83
N ARG A 11 -21.11 13.15 -5.22
CA ARG A 11 -22.57 13.12 -5.32
C ARG A 11 -23.03 12.05 -6.31
N GLU A 12 -22.46 12.05 -7.52
CA GLU A 12 -22.82 11.11 -8.59
C GLU A 12 -22.42 9.67 -8.25
N LEU A 13 -21.25 9.48 -7.64
CA LEU A 13 -20.77 8.18 -7.19
C LEU A 13 -21.70 7.53 -6.14
N ASN A 14 -22.29 8.34 -5.26
CA ASN A 14 -23.26 7.88 -4.27
C ASN A 14 -24.71 7.87 -4.78
N GLY A 15 -24.94 8.19 -6.06
CA GLY A 15 -26.26 8.14 -6.69
C GLY A 15 -27.23 9.23 -6.24
N PHE A 16 -26.76 10.31 -5.61
CA PHE A 16 -27.62 11.39 -5.14
C PHE A 16 -27.91 12.44 -6.23
N THR A 17 -29.09 13.02 -6.17
CA THR A 17 -29.45 14.23 -6.94
C THR A 17 -29.04 15.50 -6.18
N GLN A 18 -28.92 16.63 -6.89
CA GLN A 18 -28.65 17.93 -6.23
C GLN A 18 -29.76 18.32 -5.25
N GLU A 19 -31.00 17.89 -5.49
CA GLU A 19 -32.14 18.13 -4.58
C GLU A 19 -31.97 17.34 -3.28
N GLU A 20 -31.62 16.07 -3.37
CA GLU A 20 -31.44 15.22 -2.19
C GLU A 20 -30.28 15.67 -1.31
N ILE A 21 -29.19 16.18 -1.90
CA ILE A 21 -28.09 16.80 -1.14
C ILE A 21 -28.57 18.07 -0.43
N ALA A 22 -29.34 18.91 -1.13
CA ALA A 22 -29.86 20.14 -0.58
C ALA A 22 -30.78 19.87 0.63
N ASP A 23 -31.67 18.89 0.51
CA ASP A 23 -32.56 18.45 1.59
C ASP A 23 -31.79 17.92 2.80
N LYS A 24 -30.76 17.10 2.58
CA LYS A 24 -29.94 16.51 3.66
C LYS A 24 -29.07 17.53 4.39
N LEU A 25 -28.64 18.57 3.70
CA LEU A 25 -27.79 19.64 4.26
C LEU A 25 -28.59 20.86 4.73
N TYR A 26 -29.92 20.84 4.58
CA TYR A 26 -30.79 21.99 4.88
C TYR A 26 -30.39 23.28 4.14
N VAL A 27 -29.95 23.14 2.89
CA VAL A 27 -29.59 24.26 2.00
C VAL A 27 -30.48 24.26 0.76
N THR A 28 -30.40 25.32 -0.04
CA THR A 28 -31.15 25.36 -1.31
C THR A 28 -30.44 24.54 -2.39
N ARG A 29 -31.20 23.90 -3.28
CA ARG A 29 -30.66 23.25 -4.49
C ARG A 29 -29.75 24.17 -5.30
N GLN A 30 -30.09 25.46 -5.36
CA GLN A 30 -29.28 26.48 -6.02
C GLN A 30 -27.89 26.63 -5.39
N ALA A 31 -27.78 26.53 -4.06
CA ALA A 31 -26.48 26.58 -3.37
C ALA A 31 -25.59 25.40 -3.77
N VAL A 32 -26.12 24.17 -3.73
CA VAL A 32 -25.41 22.95 -4.18
C VAL A 32 -24.96 23.09 -5.64
N SER A 33 -25.85 23.59 -6.50
CA SER A 33 -25.56 23.82 -7.90
C SER A 33 -24.42 24.84 -8.13
N LYS A 34 -24.37 25.91 -7.33
CA LYS A 34 -23.28 26.90 -7.37
C LYS A 34 -21.96 26.31 -6.88
N TRP A 35 -21.99 25.48 -5.84
CA TRP A 35 -20.80 24.78 -5.34
C TRP A 35 -20.20 23.86 -6.39
N GLU A 36 -21.03 23.06 -7.07
CA GLU A 36 -20.57 22.13 -8.13
C GLU A 36 -20.07 22.85 -9.39
N ARG A 37 -20.52 24.08 -9.65
CA ARG A 37 -20.01 24.93 -10.75
C ARG A 37 -18.80 25.78 -10.37
N GLY A 38 -18.38 25.77 -9.10
CA GLY A 38 -17.28 26.60 -8.60
C GLY A 38 -17.61 28.08 -8.49
N GLU A 39 -18.90 28.45 -8.52
CA GLU A 39 -19.37 29.84 -8.38
C GLU A 39 -19.37 30.31 -6.92
N SER A 40 -19.45 29.38 -5.97
CA SER A 40 -19.34 29.64 -4.53
C SER A 40 -18.76 28.43 -3.81
N TYR A 41 -18.35 28.61 -2.55
CA TYR A 41 -17.86 27.52 -1.70
C TYR A 41 -18.87 27.16 -0.61
N PRO A 42 -19.00 25.87 -0.26
CA PRO A 42 -19.75 25.44 0.92
C PRO A 42 -19.05 25.93 2.20
N GLU A 43 -19.85 26.28 3.20
CA GLU A 43 -19.34 26.59 4.54
C GLU A 43 -18.76 25.35 5.22
N LEU A 44 -17.91 25.56 6.24
CA LEU A 44 -17.22 24.47 6.95
C LEU A 44 -18.20 23.41 7.49
N GLU A 45 -19.36 23.84 8.00
CA GLU A 45 -20.39 22.94 8.52
C GLU A 45 -20.96 22.03 7.42
N ASN A 46 -21.24 22.60 6.24
CA ASN A 46 -21.69 21.84 5.08
C ASN A 46 -20.61 20.89 4.55
N ILE A 47 -19.34 21.28 4.62
CA ILE A 47 -18.20 20.42 4.25
C ILE A 47 -18.12 19.21 5.19
N ILE A 48 -18.30 19.41 6.50
CA ILE A 48 -18.32 18.31 7.48
C ILE A 48 -19.48 17.36 7.17
N LEU A 49 -20.69 17.88 7.00
CA LEU A 49 -21.87 17.07 6.71
C LEU A 49 -21.76 16.31 5.38
N LEU A 50 -21.20 16.93 4.33
CA LEU A 50 -20.91 16.26 3.07
C LEU A 50 -19.88 15.14 3.24
N SER A 51 -18.85 15.37 4.06
CA SER A 51 -17.83 14.36 4.33
C SER A 51 -18.41 13.14 5.05
N ASP A 52 -19.30 13.36 6.02
CA ASP A 52 -20.02 12.29 6.71
C ASP A 52 -21.02 11.57 5.77
N LEU A 53 -21.71 12.33 4.92
CA LEU A 53 -22.71 11.78 3.99
C LEU A 53 -22.08 10.88 2.91
N TYR A 54 -20.88 11.23 2.43
CA TYR A 54 -20.17 10.48 1.42
C TYR A 54 -19.20 9.43 2.00
N ASP A 55 -19.10 9.32 3.33
CA ASP A 55 -18.16 8.47 4.06
C ASP A 55 -16.70 8.67 3.59
N ILE A 56 -16.30 9.93 3.43
CA ILE A 56 -14.94 10.32 3.07
C ILE A 56 -14.41 11.41 4.01
N SER A 57 -13.09 11.60 4.05
CA SER A 57 -12.53 12.70 4.84
C SER A 57 -12.78 14.07 4.20
N ILE A 58 -12.78 15.12 5.03
CA ILE A 58 -12.82 16.52 4.56
C ILE A 58 -11.67 16.84 3.60
N ASP A 59 -10.46 16.32 3.85
CA ASP A 59 -9.32 16.51 2.94
C ASP A 59 -9.56 15.88 1.56
N GLN A 60 -10.22 14.71 1.49
CA GLN A 60 -10.63 14.11 0.21
C GLN A 60 -11.66 14.95 -0.52
N LEU A 61 -12.67 15.42 0.20
CA LEU A 61 -13.74 16.25 -0.36
C LEU A 61 -13.21 17.56 -0.93
N VAL A 62 -12.23 18.18 -0.24
CA VAL A 62 -11.72 19.51 -0.59
C VAL A 62 -10.54 19.47 -1.57
N ARG A 63 -9.60 18.55 -1.36
CA ARG A 63 -8.33 18.48 -2.11
C ARG A 63 -8.30 17.37 -3.16
N GLY A 64 -9.25 16.44 -3.12
CA GLY A 64 -9.28 15.33 -4.07
C GLY A 64 -8.20 14.26 -3.87
N ALA A 65 -7.29 14.46 -2.92
CA ALA A 65 -6.28 13.49 -2.59
C ALA A 65 -6.93 12.43 -1.70
N GLN A 66 -6.88 11.16 -2.13
CA GLN A 66 -7.28 10.04 -1.28
C GLN A 66 -6.63 10.20 0.10
N TYR A 67 -7.43 10.21 1.15
CA TYR A 67 -6.94 10.30 2.51
C TYR A 67 -6.33 8.96 2.83
N LEU A 68 -5.02 8.91 2.73
CA LEU A 68 -4.26 7.75 3.14
C LEU A 68 -4.39 7.60 4.64
N LYS A 69 -5.20 6.62 5.06
CA LYS A 69 -5.34 6.23 6.45
C LYS A 69 -3.97 5.76 6.97
N LYS A 70 -3.32 6.61 7.76
CA LYS A 70 -2.06 6.28 8.44
C LYS A 70 -2.36 5.34 9.62
N PRO A 71 -1.52 4.33 9.91
CA PRO A 71 -0.24 4.00 9.27
C PRO A 71 -0.40 3.40 7.87
N PHE A 72 0.40 3.89 6.93
CA PHE A 72 0.52 3.26 5.62
C PHE A 72 1.58 2.17 5.67
N LYS A 73 1.31 0.99 5.12
CA LYS A 73 2.19 -0.19 5.22
C LYS A 73 2.60 -0.65 3.83
N ILE A 74 3.90 -0.70 3.58
CA ILE A 74 4.50 -1.18 2.34
C ILE A 74 5.11 -2.55 2.63
N GLY A 75 4.68 -3.58 1.89
CA GLY A 75 5.32 -4.91 1.93
C GLY A 75 4.92 -5.85 3.06
N GLU A 76 4.13 -5.41 4.04
CA GLU A 76 3.66 -6.28 5.13
C GLU A 76 2.57 -7.26 4.60
N ARG A 77 3.00 -8.36 3.97
CA ARG A 77 2.09 -9.43 3.52
C ARG A 77 1.46 -10.15 4.70
N ASN A 78 0.14 -10.29 4.70
CA ASN A 78 -0.60 -11.02 5.72
C ASN A 78 -0.34 -12.54 5.57
N PRO A 79 0.32 -13.20 6.54
CA PRO A 79 0.71 -14.60 6.38
C PRO A 79 -0.48 -15.57 6.50
N LYS A 80 -1.68 -15.12 6.89
CA LYS A 80 -2.85 -16.00 7.15
C LYS A 80 -3.25 -16.87 5.97
N LEU A 81 -3.23 -16.32 4.75
CA LEU A 81 -3.57 -17.10 3.55
C LEU A 81 -2.51 -18.18 3.27
N PHE A 82 -1.25 -17.87 3.52
CA PHE A 82 -0.14 -18.80 3.40
C PHE A 82 -0.21 -19.91 4.47
N ILE A 83 -0.57 -19.56 5.71
CA ILE A 83 -0.81 -20.52 6.81
C ILE A 83 -1.85 -21.56 6.39
N LEU A 84 -3.00 -21.11 5.87
CA LEU A 84 -4.10 -22.00 5.49
C LEU A 84 -3.66 -22.99 4.38
N GLY A 85 -2.89 -22.51 3.40
CA GLY A 85 -2.31 -23.36 2.36
C GLY A 85 -1.33 -24.43 2.89
N THR A 86 -0.43 -24.05 3.80
CA THR A 86 0.54 -24.98 4.39
C THR A 86 -0.10 -26.07 5.25
N LEU A 87 -1.17 -25.73 5.99
CA LEU A 87 -1.94 -26.68 6.77
C LEU A 87 -2.62 -27.73 5.88
N GLY A 88 -3.17 -27.32 4.73
CA GLY A 88 -3.78 -28.24 3.75
C GLY A 88 -2.77 -29.24 3.15
N ILE A 89 -1.58 -28.77 2.76
CA ILE A 89 -0.50 -29.62 2.24
C ILE A 89 -0.02 -30.62 3.30
N GLY A 90 0.00 -30.20 4.55
CA GLY A 90 0.33 -31.05 5.68
C GLY A 90 -0.58 -32.22 5.94
N ILE A 91 -1.88 -31.95 5.89
CA ILE A 91 -2.91 -32.97 6.04
C ILE A 91 -2.78 -34.00 4.91
N LEU A 92 -2.56 -33.54 3.67
CA LEU A 92 -2.29 -34.41 2.51
C LEU A 92 -1.03 -35.28 2.70
N TYR A 93 0.06 -34.70 3.21
CA TYR A 93 1.29 -35.44 3.51
C TYR A 93 1.08 -36.49 4.60
N ALA A 94 0.35 -36.16 5.67
CA ALA A 94 0.04 -37.09 6.76
C ALA A 94 -0.80 -38.28 6.30
N ILE A 95 -1.80 -38.06 5.41
CA ILE A 95 -2.64 -39.11 4.84
C ILE A 95 -1.83 -40.06 3.95
N THR A 96 -0.91 -39.52 3.13
CA THR A 96 -0.16 -40.28 2.12
C THR A 96 1.05 -41.02 2.70
N PHE A 97 1.82 -40.39 3.60
CA PHE A 97 3.09 -40.93 4.09
C PHE A 97 3.06 -41.42 5.55
N GLY A 98 2.05 -41.03 6.34
CA GLY A 98 1.95 -41.40 7.76
C GLY A 98 1.77 -42.89 8.04
N ARG A 99 1.44 -43.70 7.02
CA ARG A 99 1.32 -45.17 7.13
C ARG A 99 2.64 -45.93 6.93
N PHE A 100 3.67 -45.29 6.36
CA PHE A 100 4.90 -45.98 5.91
C PHE A 100 6.15 -45.59 6.70
N ILE A 101 6.20 -44.36 7.22
CA ILE A 101 7.32 -43.86 8.03
C ILE A 101 6.80 -43.66 9.45
N ALA A 102 7.56 -44.14 10.43
CA ALA A 102 7.33 -43.96 11.87
C ALA A 102 6.61 -42.62 12.18
N PRO A 103 5.34 -42.65 12.64
CA PRO A 103 4.45 -41.49 12.68
C PRO A 103 5.02 -40.23 13.33
N TRP A 104 5.88 -40.40 14.33
CA TRP A 104 6.55 -39.31 15.06
C TRP A 104 7.55 -38.53 14.20
N TYR A 105 8.26 -39.17 13.26
CA TYR A 105 9.18 -38.46 12.36
C TYR A 105 8.43 -37.64 11.30
N SER A 106 7.34 -38.17 10.74
CA SER A 106 6.51 -37.43 9.78
C SER A 106 5.89 -36.17 10.38
N ILE A 107 5.49 -36.22 11.65
CA ILE A 107 4.96 -35.06 12.37
C ILE A 107 6.05 -34.00 12.54
N GLY A 108 7.27 -34.40 12.93
CA GLY A 108 8.40 -33.47 13.08
C GLY A 108 8.79 -32.77 11.78
N VAL A 109 8.89 -33.53 10.67
CA VAL A 109 9.21 -32.98 9.34
C VAL A 109 8.11 -32.03 8.88
N PHE A 110 6.84 -32.37 9.11
CA PHE A 110 5.73 -31.51 8.75
C PHE A 110 5.72 -30.19 9.53
N ILE A 111 5.94 -30.23 10.85
CA ILE A 111 6.05 -29.03 11.68
C ILE A 111 7.22 -28.17 11.22
N PHE A 112 8.38 -28.78 10.94
CA PHE A 112 9.56 -28.08 10.45
C PHE A 112 9.32 -27.40 9.09
N MET A 113 8.73 -28.11 8.13
CA MET A 113 8.40 -27.57 6.80
C MET A 113 7.37 -26.44 6.90
N THR A 114 6.36 -26.58 7.77
CA THR A 114 5.35 -25.54 7.99
C THR A 114 5.97 -24.28 8.58
N LEU A 115 6.85 -24.42 9.57
CA LEU A 115 7.59 -23.29 10.16
C LEU A 115 8.53 -22.62 9.15
N MET A 116 9.19 -23.43 8.31
CA MET A 116 10.10 -22.95 7.27
C MET A 116 9.35 -22.15 6.20
N LEU A 117 8.25 -22.69 5.68
CA LEU A 117 7.36 -22.02 4.74
C LEU A 117 6.74 -20.75 5.35
N PHE A 118 6.26 -20.81 6.59
CA PHE A 118 5.73 -19.64 7.29
C PHE A 118 6.76 -18.50 7.39
N SER A 119 8.01 -18.86 7.72
CA SER A 119 9.12 -17.92 7.78
C SER A 119 9.55 -17.44 6.39
N MET A 120 9.18 -18.07 5.28
CA MET A 120 9.37 -17.46 3.96
C MET A 120 8.28 -16.42 3.64
N GLY A 121 7.04 -16.64 4.08
CA GLY A 121 5.88 -15.81 3.75
C GLY A 121 5.83 -14.43 4.44
N LYS A 122 6.41 -14.26 5.63
CA LYS A 122 6.57 -12.92 6.21
C LYS A 122 7.59 -12.14 5.38
N GLN A 123 7.37 -10.88 5.08
CA GLN A 123 8.41 -10.01 4.52
C GLN A 123 8.57 -8.81 5.45
N GLY A 124 9.75 -8.20 5.41
CA GLY A 124 9.93 -6.89 6.02
C GLY A 124 8.98 -5.87 5.38
N GLY A 125 8.89 -4.70 5.98
CA GLY A 125 8.02 -3.68 5.45
C GLY A 125 8.34 -2.30 6.00
N ILE A 126 7.93 -1.29 5.26
CA ILE A 126 8.08 0.11 5.66
C ILE A 126 6.71 0.63 6.05
N VAL A 127 6.60 1.15 7.26
CA VAL A 127 5.36 1.70 7.82
C VAL A 127 5.51 3.20 7.98
N ILE A 128 4.72 3.96 7.23
CA ILE A 128 4.76 5.43 7.24
C ILE A 128 3.67 5.94 8.20
N ASN A 129 4.09 6.54 9.31
CA ASN A 129 3.19 7.16 10.29
C ASN A 129 3.10 8.68 10.09
N LYS A 130 2.33 9.38 10.93
CA LYS A 130 2.23 10.86 10.87
C LYS A 130 3.55 11.57 11.17
N ASN A 131 4.33 11.04 12.11
CA ASN A 131 5.51 11.72 12.68
C ASN A 131 6.82 10.95 12.52
N ASN A 132 6.75 9.68 12.10
CA ASN A 132 7.91 8.81 12.00
C ASN A 132 7.71 7.75 10.93
N LEU A 133 8.79 7.08 10.57
CA LEU A 133 8.85 5.98 9.64
C LEU A 133 9.35 4.75 10.41
N THR A 134 8.53 3.70 10.46
CA THR A 134 8.85 2.46 11.16
C THR A 134 9.23 1.39 10.14
N ILE A 135 10.46 0.92 10.21
CA ILE A 135 11.01 -0.11 9.34
C ILE A 135 10.96 -1.43 10.08
N ILE A 136 10.29 -2.42 9.51
CA ILE A 136 10.20 -3.78 10.01
C ILE A 136 11.24 -4.61 9.24
N GLU A 137 12.30 -5.02 9.92
CA GLU A 137 13.38 -5.82 9.35
C GLU A 137 13.63 -7.05 10.22
N TYR A 138 13.88 -8.19 9.57
CA TYR A 138 14.21 -9.44 10.24
C TYR A 138 15.65 -9.79 9.89
N LYS A 139 16.57 -9.75 10.86
CA LYS A 139 17.99 -10.05 10.62
C LYS A 139 18.23 -11.55 10.41
N SER A 140 17.33 -12.39 10.91
CA SER A 140 17.49 -13.83 10.88
C SER A 140 16.18 -14.59 10.79
N PHE A 141 16.26 -15.79 10.20
CA PHE A 141 15.15 -16.74 10.14
C PHE A 141 14.56 -17.05 11.53
N LEU A 142 15.41 -17.19 12.55
CA LEU A 142 14.98 -17.43 13.92
C LEU A 142 14.21 -16.24 14.51
N GLU A 143 14.61 -15.00 14.21
CA GLU A 143 13.87 -13.80 14.65
C GLU A 143 12.49 -13.73 14.00
N LYS A 144 12.41 -14.13 12.73
CA LYS A 144 11.17 -14.20 11.96
C LYS A 144 10.21 -15.24 12.53
N ILE A 145 10.71 -16.44 12.89
CA ILE A 145 9.94 -17.45 13.63
C ILE A 145 9.49 -16.90 14.99
N LYS A 146 10.42 -16.37 15.79
CA LYS A 146 10.13 -15.86 17.14
C LYS A 146 9.09 -14.74 17.13
N SER A 147 9.14 -13.84 16.15
CA SER A 147 8.15 -12.75 15.96
C SER A 147 6.73 -13.26 15.74
N THR A 148 6.58 -14.50 15.30
CA THR A 148 5.28 -15.12 15.01
C THR A 148 4.60 -15.61 16.26
N PHE A 149 5.36 -16.26 17.13
CA PHE A 149 4.83 -16.82 18.37
C PHE A 149 4.67 -15.76 19.45
N ASN A 150 5.62 -14.83 19.55
CA ASN A 150 5.63 -13.83 20.63
C ASN A 150 4.97 -12.50 20.25
N GLY A 151 4.54 -12.33 19.00
CA GLY A 151 3.96 -11.06 18.50
C GLY A 151 4.93 -9.87 18.46
N SER A 152 6.14 -10.01 19.01
CA SER A 152 7.20 -9.00 18.99
C SER A 152 7.66 -8.73 17.55
N ARG A 153 7.35 -7.53 17.05
CA ARG A 153 7.89 -7.03 15.78
C ARG A 153 9.25 -6.40 16.03
N TYR A 154 10.28 -6.87 15.35
CA TYR A 154 11.55 -6.15 15.29
C TYR A 154 11.35 -4.98 14.33
N SER A 155 11.18 -3.80 14.92
CA SER A 155 10.93 -2.56 14.19
C SER A 155 11.87 -1.48 14.66
N GLN A 156 12.51 -0.81 13.72
CA GLN A 156 13.29 0.39 13.97
C GLN A 156 12.47 1.60 13.53
N THR A 157 12.34 2.59 14.41
CA THR A 157 11.58 3.81 14.12
C THR A 157 12.56 4.94 13.89
N TYR A 158 12.46 5.56 12.72
CA TYR A 158 13.23 6.72 12.30
C TYR A 158 12.33 7.95 12.32
N ARG A 159 12.84 9.09 12.78
CA ARG A 159 12.15 10.37 12.55
C ARG A 159 12.37 10.78 11.09
N TYR A 160 11.52 11.67 10.59
CA TYR A 160 11.72 12.20 9.23
C TYR A 160 13.03 12.97 9.10
N ASP A 161 13.46 13.65 10.17
CA ASP A 161 14.76 14.32 10.24
C ASP A 161 15.96 13.35 10.07
N ASP A 162 15.75 12.05 10.32
CA ASP A 162 16.78 11.01 10.16
C ASP A 162 16.77 10.37 8.77
N VAL A 163 15.84 10.77 7.89
CA VAL A 163 15.71 10.26 6.52
C VAL A 163 16.31 11.27 5.57
N ILE A 164 17.39 10.89 4.88
CA ILE A 164 18.08 11.78 3.94
C ILE A 164 17.27 11.90 2.65
N LYS A 165 16.93 10.74 2.05
CA LYS A 165 16.25 10.70 0.77
C LYS A 165 15.51 9.39 0.56
N VAL A 166 14.59 9.43 -0.38
CA VAL A 166 13.84 8.26 -0.84
C VAL A 166 14.03 8.14 -2.35
N LYS A 167 14.39 6.94 -2.83
CA LYS A 167 14.58 6.66 -4.25
C LYS A 167 13.61 5.61 -4.73
N ILE A 168 13.09 5.84 -5.92
CA ILE A 168 12.18 4.94 -6.61
C ILE A 168 12.96 4.31 -7.75
N VAL A 169 12.96 2.98 -7.78
CA VAL A 169 13.72 2.22 -8.77
C VAL A 169 12.78 1.26 -9.47
N TYR A 170 12.64 1.42 -10.79
CA TYR A 170 12.04 0.42 -11.65
C TYR A 170 13.12 -0.13 -12.59
N ALA A 171 13.26 -1.45 -12.65
CA ALA A 171 14.12 -2.12 -13.61
C ALA A 171 13.33 -3.21 -14.35
N ALA A 172 13.15 -2.99 -15.64
CA ALA A 172 12.59 -3.96 -16.58
C ALA A 172 13.52 -5.18 -16.70
N TYR A 173 12.97 -6.38 -16.57
CA TYR A 173 13.74 -7.60 -16.73
C TYR A 173 13.65 -8.10 -18.18
N HIS A 174 14.79 -8.17 -18.88
CA HIS A 174 14.81 -8.70 -20.24
C HIS A 174 14.59 -10.22 -20.20
N ARG A 175 13.43 -10.67 -20.70
CA ARG A 175 13.06 -12.08 -20.73
C ARG A 175 13.73 -12.76 -21.91
N ILE A 176 14.49 -13.82 -21.65
CA ILE A 176 15.20 -14.58 -22.70
C ILE A 176 14.33 -15.75 -23.19
N SER A 177 13.37 -16.19 -22.39
CA SER A 177 12.52 -17.35 -22.66
C SER A 177 11.06 -17.11 -22.25
N PRO A 178 10.09 -17.70 -22.96
CA PRO A 178 8.68 -17.73 -22.53
C PRO A 178 8.45 -18.35 -21.14
N MET A 179 9.39 -19.15 -20.64
CA MET A 179 9.34 -19.73 -19.28
C MET A 179 9.97 -18.82 -18.20
N ASP A 180 10.50 -17.64 -18.57
CA ASP A 180 11.02 -16.65 -17.62
C ASP A 180 9.86 -15.80 -17.06
N LEU A 181 9.33 -16.24 -15.91
CA LEU A 181 8.20 -15.62 -15.21
C LEU A 181 8.66 -14.65 -14.11
N LYS A 182 9.93 -14.22 -14.13
CA LYS A 182 10.44 -13.27 -13.13
C LYS A 182 9.74 -11.91 -13.34
N PRO A 183 9.12 -11.33 -12.29
CA PRO A 183 8.50 -10.01 -12.40
C PRO A 183 9.56 -8.92 -12.51
N ASP A 184 9.16 -7.77 -13.07
CA ASP A 184 10.00 -6.58 -13.07
C ASP A 184 10.26 -6.09 -11.66
N LEU A 185 11.43 -5.47 -11.49
CA LEU A 185 11.82 -4.92 -10.21
C LEU A 185 11.15 -3.57 -10.03
N PHE A 186 10.28 -3.43 -9.03
CA PHE A 186 9.78 -2.13 -8.61
C PHE A 186 10.01 -1.94 -7.11
N GLN A 187 10.96 -1.07 -6.75
CA GLN A 187 11.47 -0.92 -5.39
C GLN A 187 11.38 0.50 -4.87
N PHE A 188 10.96 0.60 -3.62
CA PHE A 188 11.02 1.79 -2.80
C PHE A 188 12.22 1.72 -1.86
N GLN A 189 13.15 2.66 -2.00
CA GLN A 189 14.41 2.68 -1.26
C GLN A 189 14.45 3.89 -0.33
N VAL A 190 14.67 3.68 0.96
CA VAL A 190 14.81 4.74 1.97
C VAL A 190 16.26 4.81 2.42
N PHE A 191 16.86 5.99 2.32
CA PHE A 191 18.22 6.28 2.75
C PHE A 191 18.17 7.05 4.07
N THR A 192 18.78 6.50 5.10
CA THR A 192 18.79 7.08 6.45
C THR A 192 20.13 7.73 6.76
N SER A 193 20.12 8.64 7.73
CA SER A 193 21.29 9.41 8.18
C SER A 193 22.41 8.55 8.77
N ASP A 194 22.08 7.36 9.26
CA ASP A 194 23.02 6.34 9.74
C ASP A 194 23.72 5.55 8.62
N GLY A 195 23.45 5.89 7.35
CA GLY A 195 24.06 5.27 6.17
C GLY A 195 23.41 3.95 5.74
N ARG A 196 22.28 3.56 6.34
CA ARG A 196 21.53 2.37 5.92
C ARG A 196 20.63 2.67 4.73
N VAL A 197 20.41 1.64 3.91
CA VAL A 197 19.50 1.69 2.75
C VAL A 197 18.50 0.57 2.88
N PHE A 198 17.24 0.94 3.07
CA PHE A 198 16.14 0.00 3.21
C PHE A 198 15.43 -0.13 1.88
N LYS A 199 15.35 -1.34 1.35
CA LYS A 199 14.73 -1.63 0.06
C LYS A 199 13.47 -2.46 0.28
N GLN A 200 12.36 -2.00 -0.27
CA GLN A 200 11.10 -2.71 -0.19
C GLN A 200 10.48 -2.83 -1.58
N ASP A 201 10.10 -4.05 -1.94
CA ASP A 201 9.36 -4.30 -3.18
C ASP A 201 7.94 -3.73 -3.06
N MET A 202 7.51 -3.09 -4.13
CA MET A 202 6.22 -2.42 -4.24
C MET A 202 5.16 -3.40 -4.71
N ASP A 203 4.02 -3.42 -4.02
CA ASP A 203 2.84 -4.15 -4.46
C ASP A 203 1.91 -3.24 -5.28
N SER A 204 0.93 -3.84 -5.96
CA SER A 204 -0.02 -3.12 -6.81
C SER A 204 -0.85 -2.10 -6.03
N TYR A 205 -1.17 -2.38 -4.77
CA TYR A 205 -1.94 -1.47 -3.90
C TYR A 205 -1.14 -0.22 -3.54
N VAL A 206 0.13 -0.40 -3.19
CA VAL A 206 1.04 0.71 -2.87
C VAL A 206 1.28 1.57 -4.11
N THR A 207 1.34 0.96 -5.30
CA THR A 207 1.54 1.67 -6.58
C THR A 207 0.43 2.67 -6.87
N GLU A 208 -0.83 2.32 -6.61
CA GLU A 208 -1.99 3.19 -6.84
C GLU A 208 -1.94 4.47 -5.98
N HIS A 209 -1.55 4.32 -4.72
CA HIS A 209 -1.48 5.43 -3.75
C HIS A 209 -0.13 6.16 -3.76
N PHE A 210 0.77 5.78 -4.66
CA PHE A 210 2.16 6.16 -4.59
C PHE A 210 2.44 7.67 -4.75
N PRO A 211 1.78 8.40 -5.67
CA PRO A 211 1.99 9.85 -5.80
C PRO A 211 1.68 10.61 -4.50
N ILE A 212 0.67 10.17 -3.76
CA ILE A 212 0.24 10.80 -2.51
C ILE A 212 1.27 10.57 -1.40
N ILE A 213 1.91 9.38 -1.38
CA ILE A 213 2.99 9.07 -0.44
C ILE A 213 4.20 9.97 -0.73
N CYS A 214 4.55 10.13 -2.00
CA CYS A 214 5.66 10.98 -2.41
C CYS A 214 5.42 12.45 -2.02
N ASP A 215 4.25 12.99 -2.32
CA ASP A 215 3.85 14.35 -1.91
C ASP A 215 3.92 14.52 -0.38
N PHE A 216 3.48 13.52 0.38
CA PHE A 216 3.58 13.55 1.84
C PHE A 216 5.04 13.58 2.34
N LEU A 217 5.95 12.83 1.72
CA LEU A 217 7.36 12.81 2.09
C LEU A 217 8.07 14.12 1.71
N VAL A 218 7.77 14.68 0.54
CA VAL A 218 8.27 16.00 0.12
C VAL A 218 7.83 17.08 1.11
N LYS A 219 6.57 17.05 1.57
CA LYS A 219 6.07 17.96 2.63
C LYS A 219 6.76 17.80 3.98
N LYS A 220 7.47 16.68 4.20
CA LYS A 220 8.30 16.42 5.38
C LYS A 220 9.77 16.77 5.16
N ASP A 221 10.09 17.51 4.09
CA ASP A 221 11.44 17.96 3.73
C ASP A 221 12.38 16.80 3.34
N ILE A 222 11.81 15.73 2.77
CA ILE A 222 12.57 14.57 2.30
C ILE A 222 12.66 14.64 0.78
N ASP A 223 13.88 14.51 0.26
CA ASP A 223 14.12 14.44 -1.18
C ASP A 223 13.62 13.11 -1.75
N VAL A 224 12.76 13.19 -2.79
CA VAL A 224 12.17 12.03 -3.46
C VAL A 224 12.74 11.95 -4.88
N GLU A 225 13.64 11.00 -5.10
CA GLU A 225 14.33 10.76 -6.37
C GLU A 225 13.54 9.73 -7.20
N ASP A 226 12.86 10.21 -8.25
CA ASP A 226 12.18 9.38 -9.25
C ASP A 226 13.01 9.31 -10.53
N SER A 227 13.89 8.31 -10.63
CA SER A 227 14.83 8.19 -11.75
C SER A 227 14.17 7.91 -13.11
N ASN A 228 12.92 7.45 -13.12
CA ASN A 228 12.23 6.96 -14.31
C ASN A 228 10.91 7.70 -14.59
N ASN A 229 10.66 8.83 -13.91
CA ASN A 229 9.39 9.58 -13.98
C ASN A 229 8.14 8.70 -13.75
N ILE A 230 8.27 7.68 -12.91
CA ILE A 230 7.21 6.71 -12.61
C ILE A 230 6.01 7.40 -11.96
N ILE A 231 6.24 8.39 -11.10
CA ILE A 231 5.19 9.18 -10.47
C ILE A 231 4.32 9.86 -11.54
N GLN A 232 4.96 10.43 -12.56
CA GLN A 232 4.26 11.09 -13.66
C GLN A 232 3.44 10.11 -14.49
N LEU A 233 4.01 8.94 -14.80
CA LEU A 233 3.32 7.86 -15.52
C LEU A 233 2.08 7.38 -14.75
N ILE A 234 2.20 7.18 -13.43
CA ILE A 234 1.08 6.79 -12.56
C ILE A 234 -0.02 7.85 -12.56
N VAL A 235 0.35 9.14 -12.45
CA VAL A 235 -0.62 10.26 -12.44
C VAL A 235 -1.37 10.39 -13.78
N LEU A 236 -0.71 10.09 -14.90
CA LEU A 236 -1.32 10.09 -16.23
C LEU A 236 -2.20 8.86 -16.48
N GLY A 237 -2.19 7.87 -15.58
CA GLY A 237 -2.91 6.60 -15.76
C GLY A 237 -2.28 5.70 -16.83
N GLU A 238 -1.01 5.95 -17.18
CA GLU A 238 -0.28 5.14 -18.14
C GLU A 238 0.20 3.85 -17.48
N ASN A 239 0.21 2.76 -18.25
CA ASN A 239 0.74 1.50 -17.78
C ASN A 239 2.27 1.57 -17.69
N ILE A 240 2.80 1.52 -16.47
CA ILE A 240 4.24 1.55 -16.18
C ILE A 240 4.96 0.45 -16.98
N TYR A 241 4.36 -0.73 -17.12
CA TYR A 241 4.96 -1.84 -17.85
C TYR A 241 5.19 -1.47 -19.33
N ASP A 242 4.18 -0.90 -19.98
CA ASP A 242 4.24 -0.54 -21.40
C ASP A 242 5.22 0.61 -21.66
N ALA A 243 5.28 1.59 -20.75
CA ALA A 243 6.23 2.69 -20.82
C ALA A 243 7.69 2.21 -20.67
N MET A 244 7.91 1.17 -19.89
CA MET A 244 9.24 0.63 -19.59
C MET A 244 9.68 -0.50 -20.54
N HIS A 245 8.75 -1.06 -21.32
CA HIS A 245 9.00 -2.07 -22.36
C HIS A 245 8.52 -1.59 -23.75
N PRO A 246 9.19 -0.59 -24.35
CA PRO A 246 8.76 -0.07 -25.66
C PRO A 246 8.84 -1.11 -26.79
N GLU A 247 9.64 -2.16 -26.62
CA GLU A 247 9.85 -3.22 -27.62
C GLU A 247 8.76 -4.31 -27.64
N SER A 248 7.79 -4.29 -26.71
CA SER A 248 6.71 -5.30 -26.66
C SER A 248 5.44 -4.90 -27.41
N ARG A 249 5.48 -3.85 -28.24
CA ARG A 249 4.37 -3.43 -29.12
C ARG A 249 4.55 -3.91 -30.55
#